data_AF-A0A8H3QU10-F1
#
_entry.id   AF-A0A8H3QU10-F1
#
_cell.length_a   1.000
_cell.length_b   1.000
_cell.length_c   1.000
_cell.angle_alpha   90.00
_cell.angle_beta   90.00
_cell.angle_gamma   90.00
#
_symmetry.space_group_name_H-M   'P 1'
#
loop_
_entity.id
_entity.type
_entity.pdbx_description
1 polymer ?
#
loop_
_entity_poly.entity_id
_entity_poly.type
_entity_poly.pdbx_seq_one_letter_code
_entity_poly.pdbx_strand_id
1 'polypeptide(L)'
;MVKTHFSGLNPVVVRAITNLHYRYSDEIPKMWCSHIHVPFKKFLEYNPTYFSKNAYIHMTDRLYEDGKFRPGRPTFYIYCTACDSLVFICENTKKCADKHLNKCIAKIEKRRVAYYRSIL
;
A
#
# COMPACT_ATOMS: atom_id res chain seq x y z
N MET A 1 -0.67 -19.85 -0.28
CA MET A 1 -0.09 -18.93 0.73
C MET A 1 0.67 -17.84 -0.02
N VAL A 2 0.08 -16.66 -0.21
CA VAL A 2 0.80 -15.53 -0.84
C VAL A 2 1.91 -15.13 0.13
N LYS A 3 3.16 -15.43 -0.21
CA LYS A 3 4.33 -14.96 0.52
C LYS A 3 4.43 -13.45 0.32
N THR A 4 3.72 -12.68 1.14
CA THR A 4 4.11 -11.30 1.39
C THR A 4 5.45 -11.35 2.09
N HIS A 5 6.51 -10.91 1.41
CA HIS A 5 7.87 -10.82 1.93
C HIS A 5 7.94 -9.77 3.06
N PHE A 6 7.39 -10.12 4.22
CA PHE A 6 7.54 -9.39 5.49
C PHE A 6 8.67 -10.01 6.34
N SER A 7 9.62 -10.71 5.71
CA SER A 7 10.77 -11.29 6.38
C SER A 7 11.59 -10.17 7.02
N GLY A 8 11.60 -10.12 8.36
CA GLY A 8 12.30 -9.09 9.15
C GLY A 8 11.40 -8.04 9.79
N LEU A 9 10.09 -8.03 9.54
CA LEU A 9 9.15 -7.15 10.24
C LEU A 9 8.77 -7.71 11.61
N ASN A 10 8.48 -6.81 12.55
CA ASN A 10 7.92 -7.18 13.84
C ASN A 10 6.58 -7.94 13.62
N PRO A 11 6.39 -9.14 14.20
CA PRO A 11 5.15 -9.90 14.04
C PRO A 11 3.88 -9.14 14.45
N VAL A 12 3.96 -8.29 15.46
CA VAL A 12 2.85 -7.43 15.93
C VAL A 12 2.44 -6.45 14.84
N VAL A 13 3.44 -5.86 14.18
CA VAL A 13 3.28 -4.95 13.06
C VAL A 13 2.61 -5.66 11.87
N VAL A 14 3.11 -6.84 11.48
CA VAL A 14 2.52 -7.62 10.38
C VAL A 14 1.06 -7.96 10.68
N ARG A 15 0.77 -8.35 11.93
CA ARG A 15 -0.59 -8.65 12.37
C ARG A 15 -1.50 -7.42 12.31
N ALA A 16 -1.02 -6.24 12.70
CA ALA A 16 -1.79 -5.00 12.65
C ALA A 16 -2.16 -4.61 11.22
N ILE A 17 -1.20 -4.65 10.28
CA ILE A 17 -1.46 -4.39 8.84
C ILE A 17 -2.47 -5.41 8.30
N THR A 18 -2.25 -6.68 8.60
CA THR A 18 -3.11 -7.78 8.16
C THR A 18 -4.55 -7.57 8.66
N ASN A 19 -4.73 -7.23 9.93
CA ASN A 19 -6.05 -6.95 10.50
C ASN A 19 -6.73 -5.72 9.86
N LEU A 20 -5.96 -4.64 9.62
CA LEU A 20 -6.48 -3.44 8.96
C LEU A 20 -6.96 -3.76 7.54
N HIS A 21 -6.17 -4.56 6.80
CA HIS A 21 -6.51 -5.02 5.47
C HIS A 21 -7.76 -5.91 5.46
N TYR A 22 -7.84 -6.89 6.37
CA TYR A 22 -8.97 -7.82 6.46
C TYR A 22 -10.28 -7.15 6.89
N ARG A 23 -10.22 -6.19 7.82
CA ARG A 23 -11.40 -5.55 8.41
C ARG A 23 -12.32 -4.92 7.37
N TYR A 24 -11.75 -4.38 6.30
CA TYR A 24 -12.48 -3.60 5.30
C TYR A 24 -12.47 -4.25 3.90
N SER A 25 -12.01 -5.50 3.80
CA SER A 25 -11.78 -6.19 2.51
C SER A 25 -13.03 -6.44 1.65
N ASP A 26 -14.21 -6.23 2.20
CA ASP A 26 -15.53 -6.27 1.55
C ASP A 26 -16.04 -4.90 1.09
N GLU A 27 -15.35 -3.82 1.45
CA GLU A 27 -15.70 -2.46 1.03
C GLU A 27 -15.17 -2.16 -0.38
N ILE A 28 -15.86 -1.25 -1.09
CA ILE A 28 -15.35 -0.75 -2.37
C ILE A 28 -13.98 -0.06 -2.16
N PRO A 29 -13.06 -0.11 -3.13
CA PRO A 29 -11.71 0.47 -3.03
C PRO A 29 -11.65 1.87 -2.41
N LYS A 30 -12.59 2.75 -2.80
CA LYS A 30 -12.64 4.12 -2.29
C LYS A 30 -12.91 4.19 -0.77
N MET A 31 -13.86 3.40 -0.28
CA MET A 31 -14.21 3.34 1.15
C MET A 31 -13.07 2.74 1.96
N TRP A 32 -12.55 1.59 1.51
CA TRP A 32 -11.38 0.97 2.12
C TRP A 32 -10.21 1.96 2.23
N CYS A 33 -9.90 2.67 1.14
CA CYS A 33 -8.81 3.65 1.12
C CYS A 33 -9.03 4.75 2.15
N SER A 34 -10.27 5.26 2.31
CA SER A 34 -10.56 6.28 3.32
C SER A 34 -10.36 5.78 4.76
N HIS A 35 -10.72 4.52 5.04
CA HIS A 35 -10.60 3.94 6.37
C HIS A 35 -9.17 3.54 6.74
N ILE A 36 -8.38 3.05 5.77
CA ILE A 36 -7.02 2.58 6.03
C ILE A 36 -5.96 3.65 5.87
N HIS A 37 -6.22 4.73 5.13
CA HIS A 37 -5.23 5.77 4.84
C HIS A 37 -4.62 6.33 6.13
N VAL A 38 -5.43 6.83 7.07
CA VAL A 38 -4.91 7.43 8.31
C VAL A 38 -4.19 6.40 9.20
N PRO A 39 -4.77 5.22 9.49
CA PRO A 39 -4.07 4.20 10.28
C PRO A 39 -2.77 3.73 9.65
N PHE A 40 -2.75 3.51 8.32
CA PHE A 40 -1.57 3.04 7.62
C PHE A 40 -0.48 4.10 7.56
N LYS A 41 -0.83 5.36 7.33
CA LYS A 41 0.12 6.49 7.36
C LYS A 41 0.81 6.62 8.71
N LYS A 42 0.04 6.63 9.81
CA LYS A 42 0.58 6.61 11.17
C LYS A 42 1.49 5.43 11.40
N PHE A 43 1.07 4.26 10.91
CA PHE A 43 1.84 3.04 11.02
C PHE A 43 3.21 3.13 10.32
N LEU A 44 3.29 3.74 9.11
CA LEU A 44 4.56 3.99 8.41
C LEU A 44 5.44 5.00 9.17
N GLU A 45 4.84 6.05 9.72
CA GLU A 45 5.53 7.08 10.50
C GLU A 45 6.18 6.52 11.77
N TYR A 46 5.53 5.57 12.44
CA TYR A 46 6.08 4.91 13.64
C TYR A 46 7.12 3.83 13.33
N ASN A 47 7.17 3.33 12.09
CA ASN A 47 8.05 2.22 11.70
C ASN A 47 8.97 2.58 10.51
N PRO A 48 9.68 3.73 10.54
CA PRO A 48 10.43 4.24 9.39
C PRO A 48 11.60 3.33 8.99
N THR A 49 12.17 2.58 9.94
CA THR A 49 13.24 1.59 9.68
C THR A 49 12.77 0.48 8.76
N TYR A 50 11.49 0.10 8.85
CA TYR A 50 10.94 -1.02 8.11
C TYR A 50 10.21 -0.59 6.85
N PHE A 51 9.69 0.63 6.84
CA PHE A 51 9.01 1.20 5.70
C PHE A 51 9.67 2.50 5.29
N SER A 52 10.29 2.49 4.11
CA SER A 52 10.50 3.76 3.41
C SER A 52 9.13 4.40 3.19
N LYS A 53 9.03 5.75 3.22
CA LYS A 53 7.78 6.49 2.90
C LYS A 53 7.25 6.21 1.48
N ASN A 54 7.93 5.35 0.72
CA ASN A 54 7.66 4.94 -0.64
C ASN A 54 7.23 3.46 -0.68
N ALA A 55 5.99 3.19 -0.27
CA ALA A 55 5.39 1.87 -0.29
C ALA A 55 4.02 1.92 -0.99
N TYR A 56 3.44 0.74 -1.22
CA TYR A 56 2.04 0.64 -1.60
C TYR A 56 1.40 -0.55 -0.89
N ILE A 57 0.07 -0.48 -0.70
CA ILE A 57 -0.74 -1.64 -0.33
C ILE A 57 -1.53 -2.05 -1.55
N HIS A 58 -1.46 -3.34 -1.88
CA HIS A 58 -2.31 -3.94 -2.90
C HIS A 58 -3.64 -4.32 -2.25
N MET A 59 -4.74 -3.73 -2.73
CA MET A 59 -6.06 -4.13 -2.28
C MET A 59 -6.35 -5.55 -2.75
N THR A 60 -7.00 -6.35 -1.92
CA THR A 60 -7.47 -7.69 -2.29
C THR A 60 -8.96 -7.77 -1.99
N ASP A 61 -9.69 -8.45 -2.85
CA ASP A 61 -11.05 -8.85 -2.53
C ASP A 61 -11.04 -9.84 -1.36
N ARG A 62 -12.20 -9.97 -0.71
CA ARG A 62 -12.43 -11.00 0.31
C ARG A 62 -12.98 -12.26 -0.35
N LEU A 63 -12.40 -13.42 0.00
CA LEU A 63 -12.92 -14.72 -0.42
C LEU A 63 -13.53 -15.42 0.81
N TYR A 64 -14.77 -15.88 0.68
CA TYR A 64 -15.42 -16.68 1.72
C TYR A 64 -15.52 -18.13 1.24
N GLU A 65 -14.72 -19.01 1.86
CA GLU A 65 -14.64 -20.43 1.51
C GLU A 65 -14.57 -21.26 2.80
N ASP A 66 -15.31 -22.37 2.84
CA ASP A 66 -15.32 -23.32 3.97
C ASP A 66 -15.66 -22.67 5.33
N GLY A 67 -16.55 -21.68 5.33
CA GLY A 67 -16.91 -20.93 6.55
C GLY A 67 -15.81 -20.01 7.08
N LYS A 68 -14.71 -19.83 6.32
CA LYS A 68 -13.55 -19.03 6.70
C LYS A 68 -13.28 -17.94 5.67
N PHE A 69 -12.91 -16.76 6.17
CA PHE A 69 -12.39 -15.71 5.31
C PHE A 69 -10.97 -16.04 4.87
N ARG A 70 -10.74 -16.02 3.57
CA ARG A 70 -9.45 -16.19 2.93
C ARG A 70 -9.06 -14.91 2.20
N PRO A 71 -7.75 -14.66 2.00
CA PRO A 71 -7.35 -13.59 1.09
C PRO A 71 -7.89 -13.92 -0.30
N GLY A 72 -8.73 -13.04 -0.84
CA GLY A 72 -9.24 -13.16 -2.19
C GLY A 72 -8.21 -12.74 -3.22
N ARG A 73 -8.67 -12.54 -4.46
CA ARG A 73 -7.80 -12.11 -5.54
C ARG A 73 -7.35 -10.67 -5.27
N PRO A 74 -6.09 -10.32 -5.56
CA PRO A 74 -5.70 -8.92 -5.63
C PRO A 74 -6.65 -8.19 -6.58
N THR A 75 -6.98 -6.94 -6.29
CA THR A 75 -7.81 -6.10 -7.15
C THR A 75 -6.92 -5.30 -8.09
N PHE A 76 -7.51 -4.64 -9.09
CA PHE A 76 -6.78 -3.70 -9.94
C PHE A 76 -6.42 -2.38 -9.24
N TYR A 77 -6.56 -2.29 -7.92
CA TYR A 77 -6.31 -1.07 -7.15
C TYR A 77 -5.19 -1.23 -6.13
N ILE A 78 -4.37 -0.19 -6.02
CA ILE A 78 -3.37 -0.04 -4.96
C ILE A 78 -3.56 1.29 -4.25
N TYR A 79 -3.24 1.34 -2.96
CA TYR A 79 -2.98 2.60 -2.28
C TYR A 79 -1.48 2.88 -2.32
N CYS A 80 -1.09 3.99 -2.95
CA CYS A 80 0.31 4.39 -3.12
C CYS A 80 0.66 5.51 -2.14
N THR A 81 1.64 5.31 -1.26
CA THR A 81 2.01 6.28 -0.22
C THR A 81 2.77 7.47 -0.79
N ALA A 82 3.46 7.28 -1.93
CA ALA A 82 4.24 8.34 -2.55
C ALA A 82 3.34 9.46 -3.10
N CYS A 83 2.20 9.12 -3.71
CA CYS A 83 1.21 10.10 -4.16
C CYS A 83 0.02 10.24 -3.21
N ASP A 84 0.04 9.54 -2.07
CA ASP A 84 -1.01 9.53 -1.06
C ASP A 84 -2.42 9.33 -1.67
N SER A 85 -2.57 8.31 -2.52
CA SER A 85 -3.78 8.14 -3.33
C SER A 85 -4.09 6.69 -3.68
N LEU A 86 -5.37 6.43 -3.92
CA LEU A 86 -5.88 5.23 -4.54
C LEU A 86 -5.63 5.26 -6.05
N VAL A 87 -5.05 4.18 -6.59
CA VAL A 87 -4.57 4.12 -7.96
C VAL A 87 -5.02 2.83 -8.61
N PHE A 88 -5.58 2.94 -9.81
CA PHE A 88 -5.84 1.81 -10.69
C PHE A 88 -4.54 1.38 -11.40
N ILE A 89 -4.24 0.08 -11.38
CA ILE A 89 -3.11 -0.53 -12.10
C ILE A 89 -3.60 -1.54 -13.13
N CYS A 90 -3.06 -1.46 -14.34
CA CYS A 90 -3.36 -2.44 -15.38
C CYS A 90 -2.81 -3.83 -14.99
N GLU A 91 -3.47 -4.90 -15.43
CA GLU A 91 -3.03 -6.30 -15.29
C GLU A 91 -2.84 -6.83 -13.85
N ASN A 92 -3.14 -6.04 -12.81
CA ASN A 92 -3.12 -6.49 -11.41
C ASN A 92 -1.80 -7.20 -11.01
N THR A 93 -0.67 -6.74 -11.57
CA THR A 93 0.64 -7.34 -11.30
C THR A 93 1.47 -6.46 -10.39
N LYS A 94 2.35 -7.12 -9.61
CA LYS A 94 3.40 -6.43 -8.85
C LYS A 94 4.23 -5.50 -9.74
N LYS A 95 4.54 -5.93 -10.97
CA LYS A 95 5.28 -5.13 -11.96
C LYS A 95 4.58 -3.80 -12.26
N CYS A 96 3.25 -3.80 -12.39
CA CYS A 96 2.47 -2.58 -12.64
C CYS A 96 2.44 -1.67 -11.40
N ALA A 97 2.30 -2.25 -10.21
CA ALA A 97 2.37 -1.49 -8.96
C ALA A 97 3.74 -0.83 -8.75
N ASP A 98 4.82 -1.59 -8.92
CA ASP A 98 6.20 -1.12 -8.82
C ASP A 98 6.49 -0.02 -9.85
N LYS A 99 6.02 -0.20 -11.10
CA LYS A 99 6.14 0.82 -12.17
C LYS A 99 5.45 2.13 -11.77
N HIS A 100 4.25 2.06 -11.18
CA HIS A 100 3.57 3.25 -10.70
C HIS A 100 4.33 3.92 -9.55
N LEU A 101 4.70 3.16 -8.52
CA LEU A 101 5.44 3.67 -7.36
C LEU A 101 6.74 4.36 -7.77
N ASN A 102 7.55 3.71 -8.60
CA ASN A 102 8.82 4.28 -9.09
C ASN A 102 8.62 5.59 -9.87
N LYS A 103 7.54 5.67 -10.67
CA LYS A 103 7.18 6.90 -11.38
C LYS A 103 6.80 8.03 -10.41
N CYS A 104 6.10 7.72 -9.32
CA CYS A 104 5.75 8.69 -8.29
C CYS A 104 6.99 9.18 -7.54
N ILE A 105 7.88 8.28 -7.11
CA ILE A 105 9.15 8.64 -6.46
C ILE A 105 9.97 9.56 -7.38
N ALA A 106 10.15 9.18 -8.64
CA ALA A 106 10.93 9.98 -9.59
C ALA A 106 10.35 11.41 -9.78
N LYS A 107 9.02 11.55 -9.78
CA LYS A 107 8.37 12.87 -9.85
C LYS A 107 8.63 13.72 -8.60
N ILE A 108 8.60 13.11 -7.41
CA ILE A 108 8.88 13.80 -6.14
C ILE A 108 10.33 14.28 -6.11
N GLU A 109 11.28 13.41 -6.46
CA GLU A 109 12.70 13.76 -6.51
C GLU A 109 12.98 14.88 -7.52
N LYS A 110 12.37 14.83 -8.71
CA LYS A 110 12.48 15.92 -9.70
C LYS A 110 12.00 17.26 -9.14
N ARG A 111 10.87 17.27 -8.42
CA ARG A 111 10.33 18.49 -7.79
C ARG A 111 11.25 19.00 -6.67
N ARG A 112 11.81 18.10 -5.85
CA ARG A 112 12.79 18.45 -4.80
C ARG A 112 14.01 19.13 -5.40
N VAL A 113 14.62 18.54 -6.42
CA VAL A 113 15.78 19.13 -7.11
C VAL A 113 15.45 20.49 -7.71
N ALA A 114 14.29 20.63 -8.36
CA ALA A 114 13.86 21.92 -8.92
C ALA A 114 13.67 22.99 -7.83
N TYR A 115 13.07 22.63 -6.69
CA TYR A 115 12.92 23.53 -5.54
C TYR A 115 14.28 23.99 -5.00
N TYR A 116 15.21 23.05 -4.74
CA TYR A 116 16.55 23.42 -4.27
C TYR A 116 17.30 24.33 -5.24
N ARG A 117 17.17 24.11 -6.55
CA ARG A 117 17.75 24.99 -7.57
C ARG A 117 17.11 26.39 -7.64
N SER A 118 15.89 26.55 -7.14
CA SER A 118 15.19 27.85 -7.15
C SER A 118 15.50 28.72 -5.93
N ILE A 119 16.10 28.15 -4.89
CA ILE A 119 16.45 28.83 -3.64
C ILE A 119 17.97 28.98 -3.44
N LEU A 120 18.76 28.46 -4.38
CA LEU A 120 20.21 28.68 -4.53
C LEU A 120 20.44 29.74 -5.61
#